data_AF-A0A1B9AV59-F1
#
_entry.id   AF-A0A1B9AV59-F1
#
_cell.length_a   1.000
_cell.length_b   1.000
_cell.length_c   1.000
_cell.angle_alpha   90.00
_cell.angle_beta   90.00
_cell.angle_gamma   90.00
#
_symmetry.space_group_name_H-M   'P 1'
#
loop_
_entity.id
_entity.type
_entity.pdbx_description
1 polymer ?
#
loop_
_entity_poly.entity_id
_entity_poly.type
_entity_poly.pdbx_seq_one_letter_code
_entity_poly.pdbx_strand_id
1 'polypeptide(L)'
;MKKLLSGLAAGTLAMGILAGSVFASVTFDASTGIGFVGKGDVQTALGWNNSELQKNAKNLNFTYVSEELYEVTVEWTTGEGTKGEKTHTVEHKRTASVNGDVTYESRKANQVNGFNLKGFENLVVEEAKLPEVGDEFPGKSGHTVAKVELVSRTSELFVNGVLLQQ
;
A
#
# COMPACT_ATOMS: atom_id res chain seq x y z
N MET A 1 -31.30 -27.88 23.42
CA MET A 1 -31.12 -26.84 24.46
C MET A 1 -29.94 -25.96 24.07
N LYS A 2 -30.17 -24.64 24.14
CA LYS A 2 -29.26 -23.53 23.84
C LYS A 2 -27.90 -23.70 24.56
N LYS A 3 -26.82 -23.22 23.92
CA LYS A 3 -25.87 -22.22 24.47
C LYS A 3 -24.91 -21.76 23.36
N LEU A 4 -25.06 -20.51 22.86
CA LEU A 4 -24.32 -19.27 23.23
C LEU A 4 -22.92 -19.24 22.56
N LEU A 5 -22.74 -18.44 21.50
CA LEU A 5 -22.18 -17.07 21.53
C LEU A 5 -20.73 -16.99 22.02
N SER A 6 -19.77 -16.87 21.09
CA SER A 6 -18.51 -16.14 21.23
C SER A 6 -17.77 -16.22 19.89
N GLY A 7 -17.29 -15.17 19.25
CA GLY A 7 -17.20 -13.77 19.60
C GLY A 7 -16.49 -13.14 18.39
N LEU A 8 -17.05 -12.06 17.89
CA LEU A 8 -16.45 -11.23 16.87
C LEU A 8 -15.20 -10.59 17.49
N ALA A 9 -14.01 -11.18 17.26
CA ALA A 9 -12.75 -10.53 17.55
C ALA A 9 -12.27 -9.90 16.24
N ALA A 10 -12.81 -8.70 15.94
CA ALA A 10 -12.20 -7.82 14.95
C ALA A 10 -10.82 -7.42 15.49
N GLY A 11 -9.78 -8.16 15.10
CA GLY A 11 -8.40 -7.80 15.36
C GLY A 11 -8.09 -6.54 14.57
N THR A 12 -8.10 -5.39 15.26
CA THR A 12 -7.57 -4.14 14.73
C THR A 12 -6.10 -4.35 14.43
N LEU A 13 -5.76 -4.57 13.16
CA LEU A 13 -4.39 -4.55 12.67
C LEU A 13 -3.81 -3.17 13.01
N ALA A 14 -2.85 -3.16 13.93
CA ALA A 14 -2.12 -1.97 14.31
C ALA A 14 -1.42 -1.41 13.07
N MET A 15 -1.87 -0.24 12.61
CA MET A 15 -1.19 0.52 11.57
C MET A 15 0.18 0.95 12.12
N GLY A 16 1.21 0.18 11.79
CA GLY A 16 2.60 0.56 12.00
C GLY A 16 2.88 1.85 11.23
N ILE A 17 3.11 2.94 11.96
CA ILE A 17 3.48 4.23 11.43
C ILE A 17 4.95 4.11 11.01
N LEU A 18 5.20 3.76 9.75
CA LEU A 18 6.55 3.78 9.20
C LEU A 18 6.70 5.01 8.31
N ALA A 19 7.67 5.85 8.70
CA ALA A 19 7.97 7.13 8.10
C ALA A 19 8.34 6.97 6.61
N GLY A 20 7.55 7.59 5.74
CA GLY A 20 7.84 7.71 4.31
C GLY A 20 9.04 8.63 4.08
N SER A 21 9.87 8.27 3.10
CA SER A 21 11.01 9.04 2.61
C SER A 21 10.56 10.44 2.18
N VAL A 22 11.17 11.48 2.77
CA VAL A 22 10.84 12.87 2.49
C VAL A 22 11.65 13.35 1.30
N PHE A 23 10.99 13.46 0.15
CA PHE A 23 11.52 14.18 -1.00
C PHE A 23 10.68 15.43 -1.26
N ALA A 24 11.37 16.53 -1.54
CA ALA A 24 10.95 17.89 -1.19
C ALA A 24 9.82 18.52 -2.04
N SER A 25 9.00 17.72 -2.74
CA SER A 25 7.87 18.24 -3.53
C SER A 25 6.67 17.29 -3.60
N VAL A 26 6.87 15.99 -3.34
CA VAL A 26 5.79 15.02 -3.16
C VAL A 26 5.55 14.83 -1.66
N THR A 27 4.48 15.41 -1.15
CA THR A 27 4.01 15.16 0.22
C THR A 27 2.85 14.19 0.12
N PHE A 28 3.08 12.90 0.35
CA PHE A 28 2.01 11.89 0.25
C PHE A 28 1.91 11.07 1.53
N ASP A 29 0.72 11.04 2.12
CA ASP A 29 0.40 10.19 3.25
C ASP A 29 -0.12 8.84 2.75
N ALA A 30 0.73 7.80 2.85
CA ALA A 30 0.41 6.44 2.43
C ALA A 30 -0.75 5.79 3.23
N SER A 31 -1.10 6.32 4.40
CA SER A 31 -2.21 5.80 5.21
C SER A 31 -3.57 6.32 4.76
N THR A 32 -3.64 7.57 4.28
CA THR A 32 -4.88 8.24 3.89
C THR A 32 -5.02 8.41 2.37
N GLY A 33 -3.92 8.33 1.63
CA GLY A 33 -3.85 8.64 0.21
C GLY A 33 -3.93 10.14 -0.08
N ILE A 34 -3.83 10.99 0.94
CA ILE A 34 -3.94 12.44 0.83
C ILE A 34 -2.54 13.02 0.69
N GLY A 35 -2.41 14.09 -0.10
CA GLY A 35 -1.10 14.66 -0.34
C GLY A 35 -1.07 15.76 -1.38
N PHE A 36 0.14 16.09 -1.81
CA PHE A 36 0.42 17.04 -2.87
C PHE A 36 1.56 16.51 -3.74
N VAL A 37 1.39 16.62 -5.06
CA VAL A 37 2.44 16.36 -6.05
C VAL A 37 2.72 17.67 -6.76
N GLY A 38 3.97 18.12 -6.72
CA GLY A 38 4.37 19.33 -7.44
C GLY A 38 4.39 19.14 -8.95
N LYS A 39 4.16 20.22 -9.71
CA LYS A 39 4.25 20.15 -11.17
C LYS A 39 5.62 19.68 -11.65
N GLY A 40 6.69 20.01 -10.92
CA GLY A 40 8.06 19.64 -11.29
C GLY A 40 8.27 18.13 -11.29
N ASP A 41 7.66 17.42 -10.34
CA ASP A 41 7.75 15.96 -10.23
C ASP A 41 7.02 15.30 -11.41
N VAL A 42 5.83 15.81 -11.74
CA VAL A 42 5.06 15.34 -12.91
C VAL A 42 5.80 15.62 -14.21
N GLN A 43 6.40 16.81 -14.35
CA GLN A 43 7.17 17.18 -15.55
C GLN A 43 8.39 16.29 -15.71
N THR A 44 9.10 16.00 -14.62
CA THR A 44 10.29 15.16 -14.63
C THR A 44 9.91 13.71 -14.95
N ALA A 45 8.87 13.17 -14.31
CA ALA A 45 8.40 11.81 -14.54
C ALA A 45 7.92 11.61 -15.98
N LEU A 46 7.10 12.53 -16.51
CA LEU A 46 6.49 12.39 -17.82
C LEU A 46 7.34 12.97 -18.97
N GLY A 47 8.46 13.63 -18.65
CA GLY A 47 9.27 14.37 -19.62
C GLY A 47 8.53 15.58 -20.24
N TRP A 48 7.56 16.14 -19.53
CA TRP A 48 6.69 17.19 -20.05
C TRP A 48 7.25 18.59 -19.83
N ASN A 49 7.09 19.45 -20.83
CA ASN A 49 7.29 20.89 -20.66
C ASN A 49 6.07 21.56 -20.01
N ASN A 50 6.15 22.86 -19.72
CA ASN A 50 5.06 23.56 -19.04
C ASN A 50 3.78 23.59 -19.89
N SER A 51 3.87 23.75 -21.21
CA SER A 51 2.69 23.77 -22.09
C SER A 51 1.94 22.43 -22.06
N GLU A 52 2.68 21.32 -22.12
CA GLU A 52 2.13 19.97 -22.08
C GLU A 52 1.44 19.69 -20.74
N LEU A 53 2.07 20.08 -19.63
CA LEU A 53 1.45 19.94 -18.31
C LEU A 53 0.17 20.77 -18.20
N GLN A 54 0.18 22.04 -18.60
CA GLN A 54 -1.03 22.88 -18.54
C GLN A 54 -2.18 22.31 -19.38
N LYS A 55 -1.89 21.70 -20.54
CA LYS A 55 -2.88 21.11 -21.43
C LYS A 55 -3.48 19.82 -20.87
N ASN A 56 -2.67 19.00 -20.22
CA ASN A 56 -3.05 17.63 -19.82
C ASN A 56 -3.31 17.47 -18.32
N ALA A 57 -3.10 18.51 -17.50
CA ALA A 57 -3.20 18.44 -16.04
C ALA A 57 -4.50 17.80 -15.53
N LYS A 58 -5.64 18.04 -16.20
CA LYS A 58 -6.94 17.50 -15.79
C LYS A 58 -7.12 16.01 -16.08
N ASN A 59 -6.25 15.42 -16.90
CA ASN A 59 -6.35 14.03 -17.37
C ASN A 59 -5.25 13.14 -16.77
N LEU A 60 -4.56 13.62 -15.73
CA LEU A 60 -3.57 12.81 -15.03
C LEU A 60 -4.26 11.83 -14.10
N ASN A 61 -3.77 10.59 -14.12
CA ASN A 61 -4.19 9.54 -13.21
C ASN A 61 -3.05 9.25 -12.23
N PHE A 62 -3.33 9.32 -10.93
CA PHE A 62 -2.36 8.98 -9.89
C PHE A 62 -2.67 7.59 -9.35
N THR A 63 -1.65 6.73 -9.31
CA THR A 63 -1.77 5.36 -8.80
C THR A 63 -0.73 5.16 -7.71
N TYR A 64 -1.15 4.60 -6.60
CA TYR A 64 -0.28 4.18 -5.52
C TYR A 64 -0.15 2.66 -5.54
N VAL A 65 1.08 2.16 -5.47
CA VAL A 65 1.36 0.73 -5.36
C VAL A 65 2.14 0.50 -4.08
N SER A 66 1.70 -0.45 -3.27
CA SER A 66 2.47 -0.94 -2.13
C SER A 66 2.68 -2.44 -2.24
N GLU A 67 3.90 -2.87 -1.96
CA GLU A 67 4.25 -4.28 -1.90
C GLU A 67 4.72 -4.58 -0.49
N GLU A 68 4.05 -5.53 0.15
CA GLU A 68 4.32 -5.96 1.52
C GLU A 68 4.87 -7.38 1.48
N LEU A 69 5.98 -7.62 2.16
CA LEU A 69 6.53 -8.95 2.37
C LEU A 69 6.21 -9.39 3.79
N TYR A 70 5.52 -10.52 3.91
CA TYR A 70 5.21 -11.15 5.19
C TYR A 70 6.02 -12.44 5.37
N GLU A 71 6.53 -12.65 6.58
CA GLU A 71 7.04 -13.93 7.04
C GLU A 71 5.96 -14.65 7.86
N VAL A 72 5.64 -15.87 7.45
CA VAL A 72 4.68 -16.76 8.09
C VAL A 72 5.47 -17.90 8.72
N THR A 73 5.46 -17.97 10.06
CA THR A 73 6.10 -19.05 10.81
C THR A 73 5.07 -20.10 11.16
N VAL A 74 5.40 -21.35 10.88
CA VAL A 74 4.61 -22.54 11.20
C VAL A 74 5.36 -23.35 12.24
N GLU A 75 4.71 -23.62 13.37
CA GLU A 75 5.25 -24.51 14.41
C GLU A 75 4.44 -25.81 14.44
N TRP A 76 5.13 -26.93 14.70
CA TRP A 76 4.48 -28.21 14.97
C TRP A 76 5.28 -29.04 15.96
N THR A 77 4.64 -30.05 16.55
CA THR A 77 5.29 -31.01 17.44
C THR A 77 5.34 -32.37 16.74
N THR A 78 6.51 -32.99 16.68
CA THR A 78 6.68 -34.34 16.14
C THR A 78 6.26 -35.39 17.19
N GLY A 79 6.01 -36.63 16.76
CA GLY A 79 5.57 -37.72 17.65
C GLY A 79 6.53 -38.04 18.81
N GLU A 80 7.78 -37.57 18.74
CA GLU A 80 8.79 -37.71 19.80
C GLU A 80 8.82 -36.50 20.77
N GLY A 81 7.86 -35.58 20.68
CA GLY A 81 7.79 -34.38 21.53
C GLY A 81 8.76 -33.27 21.14
N THR A 82 9.42 -33.38 19.97
CA THR A 82 10.35 -32.36 19.47
C THR A 82 9.56 -31.30 18.70
N LYS A 83 9.85 -30.02 18.95
CA LYS A 83 9.26 -28.91 18.19
C LYS A 83 10.00 -28.73 16.86
N GLY A 84 9.24 -28.66 15.77
CA GLY A 84 9.71 -28.23 14.45
C GLY A 84 9.18 -26.84 14.12
N GLU A 85 9.99 -26.04 13.45
CA GLU A 85 9.63 -24.69 12.99
C GLU A 85 10.02 -24.53 11.51
N LYS A 86 9.16 -23.85 10.74
CA LYS A 86 9.49 -23.44 9.38
C LYS A 86 8.89 -22.08 9.05
N THR A 87 9.69 -21.23 8.42
CA THR A 87 9.29 -19.91 7.96
C THR A 87 9.06 -19.93 6.45
N HIS A 88 7.98 -19.27 6.02
CA HIS A 88 7.59 -19.08 4.63
C HIS A 88 7.38 -17.59 4.35
N THR A 89 7.84 -17.11 3.21
CA THR A 89 7.58 -15.72 2.78
C THR A 89 6.33 -15.67 1.91
N VAL A 90 5.50 -14.65 2.12
CA VAL A 90 4.30 -14.35 1.34
C VAL A 90 4.37 -12.90 0.90
N GLU A 91 4.40 -12.69 -0.41
CA GLU A 91 4.34 -11.36 -1.02
C GLU A 91 2.88 -10.93 -1.19
N HIS A 92 2.58 -9.69 -0.84
CA HIS A 92 1.25 -9.12 -0.91
C HIS A 92 1.30 -7.74 -1.57
N LYS A 93 0.78 -7.68 -2.80
CA LYS A 93 0.77 -6.45 -3.60
C LYS A 93 -0.60 -5.79 -3.53
N ARG A 94 -0.60 -4.48 -3.26
CA ARG A 94 -1.79 -3.64 -3.23
C ARG A 94 -1.61 -2.49 -4.21
N THR A 95 -2.61 -2.27 -5.02
CA THR A 95 -2.65 -1.15 -5.97
C THR A 95 -3.90 -0.33 -5.69
N ALA A 96 -3.73 0.96 -5.46
CA ALA A 96 -4.84 1.88 -5.22
C ALA A 96 -4.80 3.04 -6.21
N SER A 97 -5.95 3.38 -6.81
CA SER A 97 -6.08 4.66 -7.51
C SER A 97 -6.25 5.79 -6.50
N VAL A 98 -5.53 6.89 -6.72
CA VAL A 98 -5.58 8.09 -5.89
C VAL A 98 -6.19 9.22 -6.71
N ASN A 99 -7.23 9.86 -6.17
CA ASN A 99 -7.82 11.00 -6.84
C ASN A 99 -6.99 12.26 -6.63
N GLY A 100 -6.74 12.99 -7.72
CA GLY A 100 -5.99 14.24 -7.71
C GLY A 100 -6.81 15.40 -8.25
N ASP A 101 -6.84 16.50 -7.53
CA ASP A 101 -7.34 17.79 -8.02
C ASP A 101 -6.19 18.65 -8.53
N VAL A 102 -6.41 19.32 -9.66
CA VAL A 102 -5.44 20.27 -10.20
C VAL A 102 -5.39 21.54 -9.35
N THR A 103 -4.21 21.89 -8.87
CA THR A 103 -3.95 23.13 -8.13
C THR A 103 -3.36 24.19 -9.05
N TYR A 104 -3.81 25.44 -8.88
CA TYR A 104 -3.37 26.59 -9.68
C TYR A 104 -2.62 27.61 -8.83
N GLU A 105 -1.63 28.27 -9.42
CA GLU A 105 -0.91 29.39 -8.83
C GLU A 105 -1.76 30.66 -8.86
N SER A 106 -2.09 31.19 -7.69
CA SER A 106 -2.93 32.39 -7.56
C SER A 106 -2.26 33.65 -8.11
N ARG A 107 -0.91 33.69 -8.12
CA ARG A 107 -0.14 34.88 -8.52
C ARG A 107 0.12 34.99 -10.02
N LYS A 108 -0.05 33.90 -10.79
CA LYS A 108 0.12 33.87 -12.24
C LYS A 108 -1.08 33.17 -12.86
N ALA A 109 -1.95 33.97 -13.48
CA ALA A 109 -3.22 33.55 -14.10
C ALA A 109 -3.22 32.11 -14.60
N ASN A 110 -3.95 31.24 -13.90
CA ASN A 110 -4.28 29.87 -14.28
C ASN A 110 -3.11 28.92 -14.59
N GLN A 111 -1.90 29.19 -14.07
CA GLN A 111 -0.82 28.22 -14.19
C GLN A 111 -0.97 27.12 -13.15
N VAL A 112 -1.10 25.87 -13.60
CA VAL A 112 -0.99 24.69 -12.73
C VAL A 112 0.34 24.72 -11.97
N ASN A 113 0.27 24.57 -10.64
CA ASN A 113 1.43 24.47 -9.76
C ASN A 113 1.65 23.06 -9.18
N GLY A 114 0.61 22.22 -9.19
CA GLY A 114 0.68 20.83 -8.77
C GLY A 114 -0.71 20.21 -8.64
N PHE A 115 -0.79 19.14 -7.85
CA PHE A 115 -1.98 18.30 -7.73
C PHE A 115 -2.21 17.93 -6.28
N ASN A 116 -3.39 18.25 -5.74
CA ASN A 116 -3.82 17.83 -4.42
C ASN A 116 -4.41 16.43 -4.49
N LEU A 117 -3.78 15.46 -3.84
CA LEU A 117 -4.29 14.10 -3.71
C LEU A 117 -5.34 14.06 -2.59
N LYS A 118 -6.52 13.49 -2.89
CA LYS A 118 -7.72 13.51 -2.04
C LYS A 118 -7.98 12.22 -1.28
N GLY A 119 -7.14 11.21 -1.44
CA GLY A 119 -7.35 9.88 -0.88
C GLY A 119 -7.56 8.81 -1.93
N PHE A 120 -7.65 7.57 -1.44
CA PHE A 120 -7.85 6.38 -2.27
C PHE A 120 -9.32 6.22 -2.67
N GLU A 121 -9.57 5.88 -3.93
CA GLU A 121 -10.93 5.59 -4.42
C GLU A 121 -11.15 4.14 -4.82
N ASN A 122 -10.11 3.46 -5.33
CA ASN A 122 -10.20 2.09 -5.79
C ASN A 122 -9.02 1.30 -5.28
N LEU A 123 -9.15 0.70 -4.08
CA LEU A 123 -8.15 -0.22 -3.54
C LEU A 123 -8.36 -1.61 -4.17
N VAL A 124 -7.42 -2.02 -5.00
CA VAL A 124 -7.30 -3.38 -5.52
C VAL A 124 -6.22 -4.08 -4.74
N VAL A 125 -6.59 -5.18 -4.08
CA VAL A 125 -5.66 -6.05 -3.36
C VAL A 125 -5.45 -7.27 -4.24
N GLU A 126 -4.24 -7.49 -4.74
CA GLU A 126 -3.92 -8.71 -5.47
C GLU A 126 -3.85 -9.87 -4.46
N GLU A 127 -4.64 -10.91 -4.73
CA GLU A 127 -5.23 -11.89 -3.80
C GLU A 127 -4.26 -12.80 -3.00
N ALA A 128 -3.19 -12.29 -2.42
CA ALA A 128 -2.50 -12.99 -1.36
C ALA A 128 -3.35 -12.87 -0.09
N LYS A 129 -4.33 -13.77 0.08
CA LYS A 129 -4.99 -13.95 1.37
C LYS A 129 -3.91 -14.41 2.36
N LEU A 130 -3.43 -13.47 3.17
CA LEU A 130 -2.49 -13.77 4.24
C LEU A 130 -3.17 -14.75 5.21
N PRO A 131 -2.53 -15.88 5.55
CA PRO A 131 -3.08 -16.79 6.54
C PRO A 131 -3.11 -16.09 7.90
N GLU A 132 -4.14 -16.37 8.70
CA GLU A 132 -4.24 -15.87 10.06
C GLU A 132 -3.49 -16.79 11.03
N VAL A 133 -3.05 -16.26 12.17
CA VAL A 133 -2.49 -17.09 13.23
C VAL A 133 -3.56 -18.08 13.69
N GLY A 134 -3.24 -19.37 13.65
CA GLY A 134 -4.17 -20.46 13.93
C GLY A 134 -4.79 -21.10 12.69
N ASP A 135 -4.64 -20.51 11.50
CA ASP A 135 -5.06 -21.18 10.25
C ASP A 135 -4.22 -22.44 10.00
N GLU A 136 -4.86 -23.45 9.41
CA GLU A 136 -4.14 -24.63 8.92
C GLU A 136 -3.26 -24.20 7.74
N PHE A 137 -1.97 -24.47 7.85
CA PHE A 137 -1.03 -24.16 6.80
C PHE A 137 -1.39 -24.96 5.53
N PRO A 138 -1.49 -24.30 4.36
CA PRO A 138 -2.02 -24.92 3.15
C PRO A 138 -1.24 -26.19 2.77
N GLY A 139 -1.97 -27.15 2.17
CA GLY A 139 -1.41 -28.45 1.79
C GLY A 139 -1.81 -29.63 2.70
N LYS A 140 -2.82 -29.47 3.57
CA LYS A 140 -3.30 -30.51 4.51
C LYS A 140 -2.19 -31.05 5.41
N SER A 141 -1.33 -30.14 5.86
CA SER A 141 -0.14 -30.50 6.65
C SER A 141 -0.50 -30.84 8.11
N GLY A 142 -1.69 -30.44 8.59
CA GLY A 142 -2.04 -30.50 10.01
C GLY A 142 -1.20 -29.56 10.88
N HIS A 143 -0.38 -28.69 10.27
CA HIS A 143 0.39 -27.67 10.96
C HIS A 143 -0.37 -26.35 10.98
N THR A 144 -0.20 -25.58 12.04
CA THR A 144 -0.89 -24.30 12.22
C THR A 144 0.08 -23.15 12.10
N VAL A 145 -0.37 -22.06 11.51
CA VAL A 145 0.39 -20.81 11.51
C VAL A 145 0.53 -20.30 12.94
N ALA A 146 1.78 -20.17 13.39
CA ALA A 146 2.11 -19.69 14.73
C ALA A 146 2.33 -18.18 14.75
N LYS A 147 2.85 -17.62 13.66
CA LYS A 147 3.22 -16.20 13.58
C LYS A 147 3.11 -15.68 12.14
N VAL A 148 2.72 -14.42 12.01
CA VAL A 148 2.77 -13.67 10.75
C VAL A 148 3.37 -12.30 11.04
N GLU A 149 4.47 -11.96 10.39
CA GLU A 149 5.20 -10.71 10.60
C GLU A 149 5.39 -9.97 9.29
N LEU A 150 5.19 -8.65 9.30
CA LEU A 150 5.59 -7.80 8.18
C LEU A 150 7.11 -7.62 8.22
N VAL A 151 7.79 -8.09 7.18
CA VAL A 151 9.25 -7.99 7.02
C VAL A 151 9.63 -6.69 6.34
N SER A 152 8.93 -6.36 5.26
CA SER A 152 9.18 -5.14 4.50
C SER A 152 7.91 -4.63 3.86
N ARG A 153 7.89 -3.32 3.61
CA ARG A 153 6.88 -2.67 2.78
C ARG A 153 7.60 -1.69 1.88
N THR A 154 7.40 -1.81 0.58
CA THR A 154 7.73 -0.77 -0.40
C THR A 154 6.44 -0.05 -0.81
N SER A 155 6.58 1.21 -1.23
CA SER A 155 5.46 2.09 -1.49
C SER A 155 5.87 3.11 -2.53
N GLU A 156 5.15 3.13 -3.63
CA GLU A 156 5.49 3.90 -4.83
C GLU A 156 4.26 4.62 -5.35
N LEU A 157 4.45 5.86 -5.83
CA LEU A 157 3.40 6.67 -6.42
C LEU A 157 3.72 6.88 -7.89
N PHE A 158 2.72 6.71 -8.75
CA PHE A 158 2.83 6.79 -10.19
C PHE A 158 1.89 7.87 -10.72
N VAL A 159 2.30 8.53 -11.80
CA VAL A 159 1.45 9.39 -12.62
C VAL A 159 1.37 8.79 -14.03
N ASN A 160 0.16 8.47 -14.50
CA ASN A 160 -0.08 7.80 -15.78
C ASN A 160 0.79 6.54 -15.99
N GLY A 161 1.06 5.79 -14.92
CA GLY A 161 1.90 4.58 -14.96
C GLY A 161 3.41 4.83 -14.93
N VAL A 162 3.86 6.08 -14.82
CA VAL A 162 5.28 6.42 -14.64
C VAL A 162 5.55 6.75 -13.19
N LEU A 163 6.61 6.17 -12.63
CA LEU A 163 7.00 6.41 -11.24
C LEU A 163 7.29 7.91 -11.02
N LEU A 164 6.59 8.51 -10.07
CA LEU A 164 6.97 9.81 -9.54
C LEU A 164 8.20 9.58 -8.69
N GLN A 165 9.31 10.24 -9.06
CA GLN A 165 10.47 10.32 -8.18
C GLN A 165 9.99 11.02 -6.91
N GLN A 166 9.82 10.21 -5.86
CA GLN A 166 10.01 10.70 -4.51
C GLN A 166 11.52 10.88 -4.47
#